data_AF-A0A7S1X0S3-F1
#
_entry.id   AF-A0A7S1X0S3-F1
#
_cell.length_a   1.000
_cell.length_b   1.000
_cell.length_c   1.000
_cell.angle_alpha   90.00
_cell.angle_beta   90.00
_cell.angle_gamma   90.00
#
_symmetry.space_group_name_H-M   'P 1'
#
loop_
_entity.id
_entity.type
_entity.pdbx_description
1 polymer ?
#
loop_
_entity_poly.entity_id
_entity_poly.type
_entity_poly.pdbx_seq_one_letter_code
_entity_poly.pdbx_strand_id
1 'polypeptide(L)'
;ALLSCSKDGFIQDLVLFYERVLHECLVIEKLPILNGSPLDLFNLYVEVCKRGGFECKTGINWKGQVFRKMSNYTEDNKQTGVGNALKKHYSTFLETYEKHHPADVASGICSLCGHGQGSRPDMTDWIACHVCDNWFHYACDHRASLVSYNQYSRDGGAEYTCPSCAT
;
A
#
# COMPACT_ATOMS: atom_id res chain seq x y z
N ALA A 1 -7.04 8.62 13.37
CA ALA A 1 -5.79 7.96 12.99
C ALA A 1 -6.13 6.54 12.57
N LEU A 2 -5.85 6.18 11.33
CA LEU A 2 -6.22 4.90 10.71
C LEU A 2 -5.94 3.65 11.57
N LEU A 3 -4.86 3.65 12.35
CA LEU A 3 -4.44 2.52 13.20
C LEU A 3 -5.39 2.20 14.38
N SER A 4 -6.28 3.12 14.76
CA SER A 4 -7.27 2.90 15.82
C SER A 4 -8.70 2.74 15.30
N CYS A 5 -8.90 2.74 13.97
CA CYS A 5 -10.21 2.66 13.35
C CYS A 5 -10.66 1.21 13.18
N SER A 6 -11.93 0.91 13.48
CA SER A 6 -12.52 -0.39 13.15
C SER A 6 -12.84 -0.47 11.66
N LYS A 7 -12.92 -1.69 11.12
CA LYS A 7 -13.32 -1.91 9.72
C LYS A 7 -14.68 -1.25 9.41
N ASP A 8 -15.67 -1.46 10.28
CA ASP A 8 -17.02 -0.91 10.07
C ASP A 8 -17.03 0.63 10.14
N GLY A 9 -16.27 1.20 11.08
CA GLY A 9 -16.12 2.65 11.19
C GLY A 9 -15.49 3.27 9.94
N PHE A 10 -14.45 2.64 9.40
CA PHE A 10 -13.83 3.06 8.15
C PHE A 10 -14.80 2.97 6.96
N ILE A 11 -15.54 1.86 6.82
CA ILE A 11 -16.49 1.70 5.70
C ILE A 11 -17.61 2.74 5.80
N GLN A 12 -18.13 2.99 7.00
CA GLN A 12 -19.16 4.01 7.21
C GLN A 12 -18.63 5.41 6.83
N ASP A 13 -17.43 5.75 7.26
CA ASP A 13 -16.80 7.03 6.93
C ASP A 13 -16.55 7.17 5.42
N LEU A 14 -16.04 6.12 4.78
CA LEU A 14 -15.83 6.08 3.33
C LEU A 14 -17.14 6.29 2.55
N VAL A 15 -18.23 5.63 2.94
CA VAL A 15 -19.55 5.83 2.30
C VAL A 15 -20.02 7.28 2.47
N LEU A 16 -19.90 7.84 3.68
CA LEU A 16 -20.26 9.24 3.93
C LEU A 16 -19.38 10.21 3.12
N PHE A 17 -18.10 9.90 2.93
CA PHE A 17 -17.21 10.68 2.08
C PHE A 17 -17.67 10.68 0.62
N TYR A 18 -18.04 9.51 0.07
CA TYR A 18 -18.57 9.41 -1.28
C TYR A 18 -19.82 10.27 -1.47
N GLU A 19 -20.77 10.20 -0.53
CA GLU A 19 -22.02 10.96 -0.61
C GLU A 19 -21.80 12.47 -0.50
N ARG A 20 -20.96 12.89 0.45
CA ARG A 20 -20.83 14.31 0.84
C ARG A 20 -19.78 15.07 0.05
N VAL A 21 -18.69 14.41 -0.35
CA VAL A 21 -17.54 15.04 -1.00
C VAL A 21 -17.52 14.73 -2.49
N LEU A 22 -17.75 13.48 -2.88
CA LEU A 22 -17.75 13.09 -4.29
C LEU A 22 -19.12 13.26 -4.95
N HIS A 23 -20.19 13.42 -4.17
CA HIS A 23 -21.57 13.42 -4.65
C HIS A 23 -21.91 12.16 -5.46
N GLU A 24 -21.31 11.03 -5.06
CA GLU A 24 -21.51 9.70 -5.63
C GLU A 24 -22.01 8.74 -4.55
N CYS A 25 -22.60 7.62 -4.97
CA CYS A 25 -23.03 6.57 -4.05
C CYS A 25 -22.08 5.38 -4.15
N LEU A 26 -21.31 5.13 -3.08
CA LEU A 26 -20.52 3.91 -2.96
C LEU A 26 -21.41 2.75 -2.47
N VAL A 27 -21.69 1.80 -3.37
CA VAL A 27 -22.49 0.62 -3.03
C VAL A 27 -21.56 -0.55 -2.71
N ILE A 28 -21.38 -0.85 -1.41
CA ILE A 28 -20.44 -1.86 -0.92
C ILE A 28 -20.76 -3.26 -1.46
N GLU A 29 -22.04 -3.60 -1.62
CA GLU A 29 -22.48 -4.90 -2.16
C GLU A 29 -22.13 -5.08 -3.64
N LYS A 30 -21.80 -3.99 -4.35
CA LYS A 30 -21.40 -4.01 -5.76
C LYS A 30 -19.88 -3.93 -5.95
N LEU A 31 -19.11 -4.04 -4.88
CA LEU A 31 -17.66 -4.07 -5.00
C LEU A 31 -17.19 -5.27 -5.83
N PRO A 32 -16.08 -5.13 -6.57
CA PRO A 32 -15.50 -6.25 -7.32
C PRO A 32 -15.22 -7.45 -6.42
N ILE A 33 -15.44 -8.64 -6.96
CA ILE A 33 -15.05 -9.89 -6.29
C ILE A 33 -13.57 -10.15 -6.55
N LEU A 34 -12.78 -10.26 -5.48
CA LEU A 34 -11.37 -10.64 -5.54
C LEU A 34 -11.19 -11.98 -4.81
N ASN A 35 -10.68 -12.97 -5.53
CA ASN A 35 -10.43 -14.32 -5.00
C ASN A 35 -11.66 -14.93 -4.26
N GLY A 36 -12.85 -14.78 -4.85
CA GLY A 36 -14.08 -15.39 -4.34
C GLY A 36 -14.81 -14.61 -3.22
N SER A 37 -14.30 -13.46 -2.80
CA SER A 37 -14.95 -12.60 -1.80
C SER A 37 -15.01 -11.12 -2.26
N PRO A 38 -15.93 -10.30 -1.75
CA PRO A 38 -15.93 -8.86 -2.02
C PRO A 38 -14.60 -8.21 -1.65
N LEU A 39 -14.16 -7.25 -2.46
CA LEU A 39 -12.90 -6.53 -2.26
C LEU A 39 -12.80 -5.93 -0.84
N ASP A 40 -11.72 -6.25 -0.14
CA ASP A 40 -11.45 -5.77 1.21
C ASP A 40 -10.82 -4.38 1.19
N LEU A 41 -11.66 -3.35 1.05
CA LEU A 41 -11.21 -1.94 1.00
C LEU A 41 -10.44 -1.50 2.25
N PHE A 42 -10.79 -2.04 3.42
CA PHE A 42 -10.15 -1.63 4.68
C PHE A 42 -8.69 -2.04 4.74
N ASN A 43 -8.38 -3.34 4.61
CA ASN A 43 -6.98 -3.78 4.65
C ASN A 43 -6.20 -3.28 3.43
N LEU A 44 -6.86 -3.12 2.27
CA LEU A 44 -6.24 -2.48 1.12
C LEU A 44 -5.79 -1.04 1.45
N TYR A 45 -6.66 -0.24 2.06
CA TYR A 45 -6.35 1.13 2.49
C TYR A 45 -5.24 1.17 3.54
N VAL A 46 -5.41 0.40 4.63
CA VAL A 46 -4.44 0.32 5.74
C VAL A 46 -3.06 -0.05 5.24
N GLU A 47 -2.93 -1.08 4.42
CA GLU A 47 -1.63 -1.58 4.00
C GLU A 47 -0.95 -0.65 2.99
N VAL A 48 -1.70 0.15 2.22
CA VAL A 48 -1.10 1.16 1.33
C VAL A 48 -0.74 2.43 2.10
N CYS A 49 -1.57 2.91 3.03
CA CYS A 49 -1.28 4.11 3.82
C CYS A 49 -0.12 3.91 4.80
N LYS A 50 -0.02 2.74 5.46
CA LYS A 50 1.20 2.34 6.19
C LYS A 50 2.43 2.38 5.30
N ARG A 51 2.22 2.26 4.00
CA ARG A 51 3.22 2.17 2.97
C ARG A 51 3.45 3.45 2.16
N GLY A 52 3.31 4.60 2.81
CA GLY A 52 3.55 5.90 2.18
C GLY A 52 2.48 6.30 1.15
N GLY A 53 1.33 5.61 1.13
CA GLY A 53 0.19 5.96 0.31
C GLY A 53 0.35 5.60 -1.16
N PHE A 54 -0.58 6.06 -1.98
CA PHE A 54 -0.65 5.69 -3.39
C PHE A 54 0.43 6.36 -4.25
N GLU A 55 1.03 7.46 -3.79
CA GLU A 55 2.19 8.08 -4.45
C GLU A 55 3.37 7.11 -4.55
N CYS A 56 3.48 6.22 -3.56
CA CYS A 56 4.50 5.19 -3.44
C CYS A 56 4.16 3.87 -4.18
N LYS A 57 3.09 3.82 -5.00
CA LYS A 57 2.58 2.60 -5.65
C LYS A 57 3.58 1.76 -6.45
N THR A 58 4.68 2.35 -6.92
CA THR A 58 5.75 1.66 -7.65
C THR A 58 6.65 0.85 -6.73
N GLY A 59 6.85 1.32 -5.49
CA GLY A 59 7.69 0.69 -4.47
C GLY A 59 6.99 -0.37 -3.63
N ILE A 60 5.65 -0.39 -3.68
CA ILE A 60 4.83 -1.35 -2.95
C ILE A 60 4.83 -2.71 -3.68
N ASN A 61 5.16 -3.79 -2.98
CA ASN A 61 4.91 -5.15 -3.46
C ASN A 61 3.46 -5.54 -3.19
N TRP A 62 2.57 -5.19 -4.12
CA TRP A 62 1.11 -5.33 -3.95
C TRP A 62 0.65 -6.77 -3.71
N LYS A 63 1.31 -7.76 -4.32
CA LYS A 63 0.98 -9.17 -4.09
C LYS A 63 1.57 -9.70 -2.79
N GLY A 64 2.85 -9.42 -2.54
CA GLY A 64 3.60 -9.98 -1.41
C GLY A 64 3.28 -9.30 -0.07
N GLN A 65 3.03 -7.99 -0.07
CA GLN A 65 2.85 -7.20 1.15
C GLN A 65 1.39 -6.79 1.38
N VAL A 66 0.69 -6.34 0.33
CA VAL A 66 -0.70 -5.86 0.49
C VAL A 66 -1.69 -7.03 0.44
N PHE A 67 -1.73 -7.78 -0.66
CA PHE A 67 -2.71 -8.85 -0.85
C PHE A 67 -2.65 -9.89 0.28
N ARG A 68 -1.45 -10.31 0.71
CA ARG A 68 -1.26 -11.26 1.82
C ARG A 68 -1.87 -10.84 3.17
N LYS A 69 -2.15 -9.54 3.35
CA LYS A 69 -2.73 -8.97 4.57
C LYS A 69 -4.22 -8.66 4.43
N MET A 70 -4.80 -8.84 3.24
CA MET A 70 -6.22 -8.65 2.98
C MET A 70 -7.01 -9.92 3.29
N SER A 71 -8.27 -9.78 3.67
CA SER A 71 -9.16 -10.94 3.87
C SER A 71 -9.42 -11.73 2.58
N ASN A 72 -9.10 -11.16 1.41
CA ASN A 72 -9.22 -11.84 0.12
C ASN A 72 -8.10 -12.88 -0.13
N TYR A 73 -7.03 -12.92 0.67
CA TYR A 73 -5.90 -13.83 0.43
C TYR A 73 -6.14 -15.23 0.97
N THR A 74 -5.71 -16.23 0.19
CA THR A 74 -5.56 -17.64 0.60
C THR A 74 -4.20 -18.16 0.11
N GLU A 75 -3.60 -19.13 0.81
CA GLU A 75 -2.28 -19.67 0.42
C GLU A 75 -2.27 -20.31 -0.98
N ASP A 76 -3.40 -20.92 -1.36
CA ASP A 76 -3.62 -21.63 -2.62
C ASP A 76 -4.20 -20.74 -3.75
N ASN A 77 -4.23 -19.43 -3.55
CA ASN A 77 -4.78 -18.50 -4.54
C ASN A 77 -4.04 -18.62 -5.90
N LYS A 78 -4.81 -18.55 -6.99
CA LYS A 78 -4.29 -18.62 -8.37
C LYS A 78 -4.19 -17.24 -9.02
N GLN A 79 -4.19 -16.17 -8.24
CA GLN A 79 -4.26 -14.81 -8.77
C GLN A 79 -2.87 -14.37 -9.27
N THR A 80 -2.68 -14.38 -10.59
CA THR A 80 -1.43 -13.99 -11.25
C THR A 80 -1.35 -12.49 -11.54
N GLY A 81 -2.49 -11.78 -11.60
CA GLY A 81 -2.56 -10.33 -11.89
C GLY A 81 -3.08 -9.47 -10.73
N VAL A 82 -3.08 -10.00 -9.50
CA VAL A 82 -3.68 -9.33 -8.33
C VAL A 82 -3.04 -7.98 -8.03
N GLY A 83 -1.72 -7.83 -8.20
CA GLY A 83 -1.05 -6.56 -7.91
C GLY A 83 -1.58 -5.41 -8.78
N ASN A 84 -1.75 -5.65 -10.08
CA ASN A 84 -2.31 -4.67 -11.00
C ASN A 84 -3.80 -4.41 -10.73
N ALA A 85 -4.57 -5.45 -10.40
CA ALA A 85 -5.98 -5.28 -10.03
C ALA A 85 -6.12 -4.41 -8.78
N LEU A 86 -5.33 -4.66 -7.74
CA LEU A 86 -5.33 -3.88 -6.50
C LEU A 86 -4.93 -2.42 -6.74
N LYS A 87 -3.90 -2.14 -7.56
CA LYS A 87 -3.54 -0.77 -7.95
C LYS A 87 -4.72 -0.03 -8.59
N LYS A 88 -5.42 -0.70 -9.52
CA LYS A 88 -6.59 -0.12 -10.21
C LYS A 88 -7.73 0.14 -9.24
N HIS A 89 -8.05 -0.84 -8.39
CA HIS A 89 -9.11 -0.70 -7.40
C HIS A 89 -8.79 0.39 -6.37
N TYR A 90 -7.54 0.51 -5.94
CA TYR A 90 -7.11 1.59 -5.05
C TYR A 90 -7.35 2.95 -5.70
N SER A 91 -6.88 3.15 -6.93
CA SER A 91 -7.10 4.41 -7.67
C SER A 91 -8.58 4.73 -7.85
N THR A 92 -9.42 3.71 -8.04
CA THR A 92 -10.88 3.87 -8.22
C THR A 92 -11.60 4.22 -6.92
N PHE A 93 -11.26 3.55 -5.82
CA PHE A 93 -12.07 3.58 -4.59
C PHE A 93 -11.48 4.40 -3.44
N LEU A 94 -10.16 4.58 -3.42
CA LEU A 94 -9.43 4.99 -2.22
C LEU A 94 -8.47 6.15 -2.44
N GLU A 95 -7.96 6.37 -3.66
CA GLU A 95 -6.97 7.43 -3.91
C GLU A 95 -7.51 8.82 -3.57
N THR A 96 -8.74 9.14 -3.95
CA THR A 96 -9.34 10.44 -3.62
C THR A 96 -9.63 10.56 -2.12
N TYR A 97 -10.04 9.48 -1.47
CA TYR A 97 -10.23 9.43 -0.03
C TYR A 97 -8.91 9.64 0.72
N GLU A 98 -7.82 8.98 0.30
CA GLU A 98 -6.47 9.14 0.85
C GLU A 98 -6.01 10.60 0.81
N LYS A 99 -6.21 11.29 -0.33
CA LYS A 99 -5.84 12.71 -0.49
C LYS A 99 -6.59 13.64 0.47
N HIS A 100 -7.80 13.26 0.90
CA HIS A 100 -8.57 14.00 1.91
C HIS A 100 -8.22 13.61 3.35
N HIS A 101 -7.47 12.53 3.54
CA HIS A 101 -7.04 12.02 4.84
C HIS A 101 -5.51 11.87 4.91
N PRO A 102 -4.74 12.95 4.70
CA PRO A 102 -3.27 12.87 4.65
C PRO A 102 -2.65 12.39 5.97
N ALA A 103 -3.36 12.55 7.09
CA ALA A 103 -2.92 12.10 8.41
C ALA A 103 -2.89 10.56 8.55
N ASP A 104 -3.53 9.83 7.64
CA ASP A 104 -3.55 8.36 7.65
C ASP A 104 -2.33 7.76 6.94
N VAL A 105 -1.65 8.54 6.09
CA VAL A 105 -0.47 8.10 5.35
C VAL A 105 0.76 8.21 6.25
N ALA A 106 1.50 7.11 6.40
CA ALA A 106 2.79 7.12 7.08
C ALA A 106 3.69 8.17 6.43
N SER A 107 4.47 8.90 7.24
CA SER A 107 5.15 10.19 6.96
C SER A 107 5.93 10.38 5.64
N GLY A 108 6.00 9.39 4.76
CA GLY A 108 6.56 9.53 3.42
C GLY A 108 8.04 9.87 3.42
N ILE A 109 8.71 9.68 4.57
CA ILE A 109 10.14 9.92 4.76
C ILE A 109 10.90 8.61 4.80
N CYS A 110 12.09 8.64 4.22
CA CYS A 110 13.01 7.52 4.27
C CYS A 110 13.57 7.39 5.68
N SER A 111 13.43 6.21 6.29
CA SER A 111 13.90 5.93 7.64
C SER A 111 15.42 5.85 7.76
N LEU A 112 16.17 5.90 6.64
CA LEU A 112 17.64 6.03 6.65
C LEU A 112 18.11 7.49 6.56
N CYS A 113 17.50 8.33 5.72
CA CYS A 113 17.99 9.69 5.48
C CYS A 113 17.08 10.79 6.02
N GLY A 114 15.88 10.47 6.51
CA GLY A 114 14.90 11.42 7.03
C GLY A 114 14.21 12.30 5.97
N HIS A 115 14.54 12.12 4.68
CA HIS A 115 14.00 12.92 3.59
C HIS A 115 12.83 12.22 2.90
N GLY A 116 11.87 13.01 2.43
CA GLY A 116 10.70 12.53 1.69
C GLY A 116 10.87 12.55 0.17
N GLN A 117 9.79 12.19 -0.54
CA GLN A 117 9.80 12.13 -2.00
C GLN A 117 10.03 13.53 -2.61
N GLY A 118 10.85 13.62 -3.66
CA GLY A 118 11.18 14.91 -4.31
C GLY A 118 12.30 15.71 -3.64
N SER A 119 12.78 15.28 -2.46
CA SER A 119 13.95 15.91 -1.81
C SER A 119 15.23 15.74 -2.62
N ARG A 120 15.29 14.69 -3.45
CA ARG A 120 16.32 14.52 -4.47
C ARG A 120 15.73 13.90 -5.75
N PRO A 121 16.08 14.42 -6.94
CA PRO A 121 15.50 13.97 -8.21
C PRO A 121 15.91 12.54 -8.62
N ASP A 122 16.97 11.99 -8.03
CA ASP A 122 17.49 10.63 -8.25
C ASP A 122 16.87 9.58 -7.31
N MET A 123 16.06 9.98 -6.32
CA MET A 123 15.50 9.11 -5.29
C MET A 123 14.00 8.89 -5.45
N THR A 124 13.62 8.36 -6.61
CA THR A 124 12.21 8.03 -6.93
C THR A 124 11.81 6.62 -6.54
N ASP A 125 12.78 5.72 -6.38
CA ASP A 125 12.54 4.33 -6.06
C ASP A 125 12.46 4.16 -4.54
N TRP A 126 11.28 3.77 -4.07
CA TRP A 126 11.00 3.53 -2.67
C TRP A 126 10.77 2.06 -2.41
N ILE A 127 11.12 1.61 -1.22
CA ILE A 127 10.96 0.22 -0.84
C ILE A 127 10.57 0.12 0.64
N ALA A 128 9.60 -0.74 0.94
CA ALA A 128 9.16 -1.03 2.29
C ALA A 128 9.87 -2.26 2.85
N CYS A 129 10.32 -2.19 4.10
CA CYS A 129 10.82 -3.36 4.80
C CYS A 129 9.67 -4.34 5.11
N HIS A 130 9.84 -5.62 4.80
CA HIS A 130 8.81 -6.63 5.08
C HIS A 130 8.63 -6.97 6.58
N VAL A 131 9.59 -6.57 7.43
CA VAL A 131 9.59 -6.84 8.87
C VAL A 131 8.93 -5.71 9.65
N CYS A 132 9.37 -4.47 9.43
CA CYS A 132 8.90 -3.30 10.19
C CYS A 132 8.00 -2.35 9.39
N ASP A 133 7.74 -2.62 8.12
CA ASP A 133 6.94 -1.80 7.19
C ASP A 133 7.42 -0.35 6.96
N ASN A 134 8.55 0.04 7.56
CA ASN A 134 9.17 1.34 7.36
C ASN A 134 9.64 1.54 5.91
N TRP A 135 9.70 2.82 5.52
CA TRP A 135 9.97 3.28 4.16
C TRP A 135 11.41 3.70 3.97
N PHE A 136 11.96 3.34 2.81
CA PHE A 136 13.34 3.61 2.47
C PHE A 136 13.43 4.02 1.00
N HIS A 137 14.23 5.02 0.68
CA HIS A 137 14.71 5.13 -0.70
C HIS A 137 15.60 3.92 -0.97
N TYR A 138 15.37 3.22 -2.07
CA TYR A 138 16.21 2.11 -2.50
C TYR A 138 17.69 2.55 -2.59
N ALA A 139 17.93 3.75 -3.11
CA ALA A 139 19.26 4.34 -3.24
C ALA A 139 19.95 4.72 -1.91
N CYS A 140 19.23 4.76 -0.78
CA CYS A 140 19.82 5.05 0.54
C CYS A 140 20.46 3.81 1.19
N ASP A 141 20.17 2.61 0.69
CA ASP A 141 20.76 1.37 1.20
C ASP A 141 21.89 0.91 0.26
N HIS A 142 23.13 1.01 0.76
CA HIS A 142 24.34 0.73 -0.03
C HIS A 142 24.91 -0.69 0.19
N ARG A 143 24.14 -1.59 0.81
CA ARG A 143 24.60 -2.97 1.05
C ARG A 143 24.73 -3.72 -0.28
N ALA A 144 25.86 -4.39 -0.47
CA ALA A 144 26.14 -5.17 -1.68
C ALA A 144 25.23 -6.40 -1.87
N SER A 145 24.52 -6.83 -0.82
CA SER A 145 23.60 -7.96 -0.85
C SER A 145 22.24 -7.65 -1.47
N LEU A 146 21.97 -6.38 -1.81
CA LEU A 146 20.69 -6.01 -2.41
C LEU A 146 20.61 -6.49 -3.85
N VAL A 147 19.47 -7.09 -4.21
CA VAL A 147 19.11 -7.31 -5.60
C VAL A 147 18.64 -6.00 -6.25
N SER A 148 18.53 -5.96 -7.58
CA SER A 148 18.04 -4.75 -8.27
C SER A 148 16.61 -4.41 -7.86
N TYR A 149 16.28 -3.10 -7.86
CA TYR A 149 14.95 -2.59 -7.47
C TYR A 149 13.79 -3.34 -8.13
N ASN A 150 13.89 -3.61 -9.43
CA ASN A 150 12.87 -4.35 -10.20
C ASN A 150 12.60 -5.77 -9.68
N GLN A 151 13.55 -6.39 -8.98
CA GLN A 151 13.34 -7.70 -8.36
C GLN A 151 12.51 -7.61 -7.07
N TYR A 152 12.49 -6.45 -6.40
CA TYR A 152 11.63 -6.22 -5.24
C TYR A 152 10.22 -5.76 -5.64
N SER A 153 10.10 -4.88 -6.63
CA SER A 153 8.83 -4.26 -7.02
C SER A 153 7.90 -5.13 -7.89
N ARG A 154 8.41 -6.25 -8.42
CA ARG A 154 7.62 -7.20 -9.22
C ARG A 154 6.71 -8.08 -8.35
N ASP A 155 5.65 -8.61 -8.96
CA ASP A 155 4.76 -9.58 -8.30
C ASP A 155 5.53 -10.84 -7.90
N GLY A 156 5.49 -11.18 -6.61
CA GLY A 156 6.31 -12.29 -6.06
C GLY A 156 7.81 -11.97 -6.04
N GLY A 157 8.15 -10.68 -6.04
CA GLY A 157 9.52 -10.19 -5.91
C GLY A 157 10.18 -10.57 -4.58
N ALA A 158 11.49 -10.30 -4.50
CA ALA A 158 12.25 -10.48 -3.28
C ALA A 158 11.66 -9.65 -2.13
N GLU A 159 11.86 -10.11 -0.91
CA GLU A 159 11.49 -9.36 0.30
C GLU A 159 12.67 -8.51 0.74
N TYR A 160 12.42 -7.22 0.97
CA TYR A 160 13.45 -6.31 1.47
C TYR A 160 13.45 -6.30 3.00
N THR A 161 14.62 -6.50 3.59
CA THR A 161 14.86 -6.33 5.03
C THR A 161 15.74 -5.11 5.23
N CYS A 162 15.29 -4.09 5.95
CA CYS A 162 16.11 -2.91 6.22
C CYS A 162 17.33 -3.25 7.09
N PRO A 163 18.35 -2.38 7.15
CA PRO A 163 19.55 -2.62 7.95
C PRO A 163 19.24 -2.94 9.41
N SER A 164 18.29 -2.22 10.03
CA SER A 164 17.91 -2.42 11.44
C SER A 164 17.17 -3.73 11.73
N CYS A 165 16.55 -4.35 10.72
CA CYS A 165 15.85 -5.63 10.89
C CYS A 165 16.68 -6.83 10.41
N ALA A 166 17.84 -6.59 9.78
CA ALA A 166 18.74 -7.63 9.30
C ALA A 166 19.83 -8.01 10.32
N THR A 167 19.89 -7.32 11.45
CA THR A 167 20.78 -7.57 12.60
C THR A 167 20.18 -8.56 13.58
#